data_AF-A0A351VHW9-F1
#
_entry.id   AF-A0A351VHW9-F1
#
_cell.length_a   1.000
_cell.length_b   1.000
_cell.length_c   1.000
_cell.angle_alpha   90.00
_cell.angle_beta   90.00
_cell.angle_gamma   90.00
#
_symmetry.space_group_name_H-M   'P 1'
#
loop_
_entity.id
_entity.type
_entity.pdbx_description
1 polymer ?
#
loop_
_entity_poly.entity_id
_entity_poly.type
_entity_poly.pdbx_seq_one_letter_code
_entity_poly.pdbx_strand_id
1 'polypeptide(L)'
;MFGWFGKKDEQPTVFPDNKAAFAHACKLGYMPLIKARIPALVIEEGRCGADGERWYRLNLACKDGVIDFWGCTMAEAPAHPVAGDLVAFCIVRIATEMPESASLVGYIASGLEPVLIGKKGWRVSVNYTPPNLKPELHMW
;
A
#
# COMPACT_ATOMS: atom_id res chain seq x y z
N MET A 1 -16.98 15.33 -38.12
CA MET A 1 -15.56 15.63 -37.83
C MET A 1 -15.34 15.38 -36.34
N PHE A 2 -15.02 14.15 -35.94
CA PHE A 2 -14.91 13.73 -34.54
C PHE A 2 -13.45 13.77 -34.11
N GLY A 3 -13.11 14.70 -33.21
CA GLY A 3 -11.79 14.82 -32.63
C GLY A 3 -11.48 13.62 -31.74
N TRP A 4 -10.55 12.79 -32.20
CA TRP A 4 -9.95 11.70 -31.44
C TRP A 4 -9.14 12.33 -30.29
N PHE A 5 -9.70 12.34 -29.07
CA PHE A 5 -8.96 12.74 -27.87
C PHE A 5 -7.84 11.71 -27.63
N GLY A 6 -6.68 11.98 -28.20
CA GLY A 6 -5.44 11.28 -27.87
C GLY A 6 -5.20 11.46 -26.38
N LYS A 7 -5.45 10.41 -25.59
CA LYS A 7 -4.94 10.31 -24.22
C LYS A 7 -3.44 10.48 -24.33
N LYS A 8 -2.92 11.61 -23.88
CA LYS A 8 -1.49 11.84 -23.72
C LYS A 8 -1.06 10.82 -22.67
N ASP A 9 -0.46 9.72 -23.11
CA ASP A 9 0.07 8.70 -22.20
C ASP A 9 1.10 9.37 -21.31
N GLU A 10 0.76 9.55 -20.02
CA GLU A 10 1.70 10.05 -19.02
C GLU A 10 2.86 9.07 -18.96
N GLN A 11 4.07 9.55 -19.26
CA GLN A 11 5.25 8.70 -19.26
C GLN A 11 5.49 8.16 -17.84
N PRO A 12 5.62 6.83 -17.67
CA PRO A 12 5.85 6.24 -16.37
C PRO A 12 7.23 6.66 -15.84
N THR A 13 7.27 7.04 -14.56
CA THR A 13 8.53 7.26 -13.85
C THR A 13 9.00 5.94 -13.27
N VAL A 14 10.13 5.43 -13.76
CA VAL A 14 10.74 4.17 -13.28
C VAL A 14 11.87 4.52 -12.31
N PHE A 15 11.83 3.93 -11.12
CA PHE A 15 12.86 4.09 -10.10
C PHE A 15 13.85 2.92 -10.15
N PRO A 16 15.11 3.11 -9.73
CA PRO A 16 16.12 2.06 -9.80
C PRO A 16 15.84 0.87 -8.88
N ASP A 17 15.16 1.11 -7.75
CA ASP A 17 14.77 0.07 -6.80
C ASP A 17 13.57 0.50 -5.94
N ASN A 18 13.07 -0.43 -5.11
CA ASN A 18 11.95 -0.21 -4.19
C ASN A 18 12.24 0.86 -3.14
N LYS A 19 13.50 1.03 -2.70
CA LYS A 19 13.87 2.05 -1.70
C LYS A 19 13.81 3.45 -2.30
N ALA A 20 14.28 3.63 -3.53
CA ALA A 20 14.20 4.88 -4.27
C ALA A 20 12.75 5.25 -4.59
N ALA A 21 11.94 4.26 -4.98
CA ALA A 21 10.49 4.43 -5.14
C ALA A 21 9.82 4.86 -3.82
N PHE A 22 10.12 4.19 -2.70
CA PHE A 22 9.62 4.55 -1.38
C PHE A 22 10.04 5.96 -0.95
N ALA A 23 11.30 6.33 -1.16
CA ALA A 23 11.80 7.68 -0.87
C ALA A 23 11.09 8.75 -1.70
N HIS A 24 10.69 8.43 -2.94
CA HIS A 24 9.82 9.30 -3.73
C HIS A 24 8.40 9.35 -3.17
N ALA A 25 7.82 8.22 -2.78
CA ALA A 25 6.49 8.16 -2.15
C ALA A 25 6.40 9.05 -0.90
N CYS A 26 7.45 9.07 -0.07
CA CYS A 26 7.51 9.93 1.11
C CYS A 26 7.41 11.43 0.75
N LYS A 27 7.89 11.84 -0.42
CA LYS A 27 7.82 13.25 -0.88
C LYS A 27 6.43 13.64 -1.39
N LEU A 28 5.58 12.66 -1.72
CA LEU A 28 4.21 12.92 -2.21
C LEU A 28 3.23 13.28 -1.10
N GLY A 29 3.60 13.01 0.16
CA GLY A 29 2.88 13.45 1.34
C GLY A 29 1.47 12.88 1.50
N TYR A 30 1.36 11.55 1.47
CA TYR A 30 0.07 10.86 1.62
C TYR A 30 -0.57 11.11 2.99
N MET A 31 -1.87 11.39 2.99
CA MET A 31 -2.65 11.47 4.24
C MET A 31 -3.22 10.09 4.59
N PRO A 32 -3.01 9.59 5.83
CA PRO A 32 -3.62 8.37 6.31
C PRO A 32 -5.14 8.56 6.46
N LEU A 33 -5.89 8.12 5.46
CA LEU A 33 -7.35 8.15 5.44
C LEU A 33 -7.89 6.72 5.38
N ILE A 34 -9.11 6.53 5.88
CA ILE A 34 -9.82 5.25 5.75
C ILE A 34 -9.96 4.91 4.25
N LYS A 35 -9.64 3.66 3.90
CA LYS A 35 -9.51 3.08 2.56
C LYS A 35 -8.39 3.66 1.69
N ALA A 36 -7.55 4.55 2.22
CA ALA A 36 -6.35 4.98 1.51
C ALA A 36 -5.39 3.82 1.35
N ARG A 37 -4.82 3.70 0.15
CA ARG A 37 -3.73 2.79 -0.17
C ARG A 37 -2.44 3.57 -0.20
N ILE A 38 -1.66 3.43 0.86
CA ILE A 38 -0.43 4.21 1.06
C ILE A 38 0.78 3.32 0.80
N PRO A 39 1.76 3.78 0.01
CA PRO A 39 3.00 3.03 -0.19
C PRO A 39 3.74 2.80 1.13
N ALA A 40 4.18 1.58 1.35
CA ALA A 40 5.01 1.19 2.48
C ALA A 40 6.19 0.34 2.01
N LEU A 41 7.30 0.42 2.73
CA LEU A 41 8.45 -0.47 2.55
C LEU A 41 8.41 -1.56 3.61
N VAL A 42 8.52 -2.81 3.19
CA VAL A 42 8.63 -3.95 4.11
C VAL A 42 10.03 -4.02 4.67
N ILE A 43 10.15 -3.96 5.99
CA ILE A 43 11.42 -3.93 6.71
C ILE A 43 11.85 -5.32 7.12
N GLU A 44 10.94 -6.06 7.77
CA GLU A 44 11.18 -7.42 8.22
C GLU A 44 9.88 -8.22 8.32
N GLU A 45 10.02 -9.54 8.22
CA GLU A 45 8.95 -10.49 8.45
C GLU A 45 8.80 -10.73 9.96
N GLY A 46 7.57 -10.74 10.43
CA GLY A 46 7.21 -11.03 11.81
C GLY A 46 6.60 -12.42 11.97
N ARG A 47 5.63 -12.50 12.88
CA ARG A 47 4.92 -13.74 13.19
C ARG A 47 3.76 -14.02 12.24
N CYS A 48 3.43 -15.30 12.07
CA CYS A 48 2.13 -15.73 11.60
C CYS A 48 1.14 -15.71 12.77
N GLY A 49 -0.05 -15.13 12.55
CA GLY A 49 -1.14 -15.18 13.51
C GLY A 49 -1.94 -16.48 13.42
N ALA A 50 -2.90 -16.62 14.33
CA ALA A 50 -3.69 -17.84 14.48
C ALA A 50 -4.65 -18.07 13.30
N ASP A 51 -5.11 -16.98 12.67
CA ASP A 51 -6.07 -17.02 11.56
C ASP A 51 -5.35 -17.09 10.20
N GLY A 52 -4.01 -17.21 10.21
CA GLY A 52 -3.19 -17.32 9.01
C GLY A 52 -2.76 -15.97 8.42
N GLU A 53 -3.03 -14.86 9.10
CA GLU A 53 -2.45 -13.57 8.74
C GLU A 53 -0.95 -13.55 9.02
N ARG A 54 -0.18 -12.85 8.18
CA ARG A 54 1.27 -12.69 8.39
C ARG A 54 1.59 -11.25 8.72
N TRP A 55 2.35 -11.04 9.78
CA TRP A 55 2.74 -9.72 10.26
C TRP A 55 4.10 -9.31 9.71
N TYR A 56 4.24 -8.02 9.43
CA TYR A 56 5.44 -7.40 8.87
C TYR A 56 5.66 -6.06 9.54
N ARG A 57 6.93 -5.71 9.74
CA ARG A 57 7.29 -4.35 10.11
C ARG A 57 7.36 -3.50 8.85
N LEU A 58 6.65 -2.38 8.84
CA LEU A 58 6.47 -1.52 7.69
C LEU A 58 6.91 -0.09 8.01
N ASN A 59 7.55 0.55 7.03
CA ASN A 59 7.71 1.99 6.97
C ASN A 59 6.66 2.56 6.01
N LEU A 60 5.69 3.31 6.53
CA LEU A 60 4.61 3.92 5.74
C LEU A 60 5.00 5.32 5.26
N ALA A 61 4.78 5.63 3.98
CA ALA A 61 5.04 6.96 3.43
C ALA A 61 3.88 7.92 3.73
N CYS A 62 3.99 8.75 4.77
CA CYS A 62 2.95 9.72 5.14
C CYS A 62 3.41 11.17 4.95
N LYS A 63 2.45 12.11 5.00
CA LYS A 63 2.69 13.56 4.91
C LYS A 63 3.62 14.09 5.98
N ASP A 64 3.45 13.61 7.20
CA ASP A 64 4.17 14.10 8.38
C ASP A 64 5.49 13.33 8.60
N GLY A 65 5.82 12.40 7.70
CA GLY A 65 7.04 11.62 7.72
C GLY A 65 6.80 10.13 7.48
N VAL A 66 7.77 9.33 7.90
CA VAL A 66 7.67 7.87 7.83
C VAL A 66 7.12 7.34 9.16
N ILE A 67 6.05 6.54 9.10
CA ILE A 67 5.50 5.85 10.27
C ILE A 67 6.03 4.42 10.27
N ASP A 68 6.76 4.04 11.32
CA ASP A 68 7.18 2.67 11.59
C ASP A 68 6.12 1.95 12.42
N PHE A 69 5.57 0.86 11.89
CA PHE A 69 4.52 0.11 12.56
C PHE A 69 4.45 -1.34 12.09
N TRP A 70 3.69 -2.16 12.82
CA TRP A 70 3.39 -3.53 12.43
C TRP A 70 2.07 -3.58 11.65
N GLY A 71 2.13 -4.08 10.42
CA GLY A 71 0.96 -4.36 9.58
C GLY A 71 0.90 -5.84 9.22
N CYS A 72 -0.23 -6.30 8.67
CA CYS A 72 -0.39 -7.69 8.27
C CYS A 72 -1.00 -7.85 6.87
N THR A 73 -0.81 -9.00 6.24
CA THR A 73 -1.70 -9.42 5.14
C THR A 73 -3.05 -9.84 5.71
N MET A 74 -4.06 -9.99 4.86
CA MET A 74 -5.28 -10.69 5.28
C MET A 74 -5.01 -12.19 5.50
N ALA A 75 -5.84 -12.84 6.30
CA ALA A 75 -5.91 -14.30 6.34
C ALA A 75 -6.16 -14.84 4.91
N GLU A 76 -5.55 -15.98 4.58
CA GLU A 76 -5.68 -16.63 3.26
C GLU A 76 -5.18 -15.77 2.08
N ALA A 77 -4.29 -14.80 2.33
CA ALA A 77 -3.65 -14.06 1.25
C ALA A 77 -2.98 -15.03 0.24
N PRO A 78 -3.22 -14.88 -1.08
CA PRO A 78 -2.75 -15.83 -2.09
C PRO A 78 -1.22 -15.79 -2.29
N ALA A 79 -0.59 -14.74 -1.79
CA ALA A 79 0.85 -14.51 -1.79
C ALA A 79 1.23 -13.64 -0.60
N HIS A 80 2.52 -13.50 -0.36
CA HIS A 80 3.07 -12.75 0.76
C HIS A 80 4.26 -11.90 0.31
N PRO A 81 4.42 -10.67 0.84
CA PRO A 81 5.61 -9.87 0.58
C PRO A 81 6.81 -10.40 1.35
N VAL A 82 8.01 -9.98 0.95
CA VAL A 82 9.28 -10.23 1.65
C VAL A 82 9.95 -8.91 2.04
N ALA A 83 10.95 -8.98 2.92
CA ALA A 83 11.73 -7.80 3.31
C ALA A 83 12.35 -7.10 2.08
N GLY A 84 12.18 -5.78 1.99
CA GLY A 84 12.61 -4.96 0.86
C GLY A 84 11.55 -4.72 -0.22
N ASP A 85 10.40 -5.38 -0.15
CA ASP A 85 9.29 -5.12 -1.07
C ASP A 85 8.65 -3.75 -0.83
N LEU A 86 8.26 -3.11 -1.93
CA LEU A 86 7.37 -1.97 -1.91
C LEU A 86 5.93 -2.50 -1.98
N VAL A 87 5.08 -2.09 -1.06
CA VAL A 87 3.69 -2.54 -0.98
C VAL A 87 2.73 -1.37 -0.82
N ALA A 88 1.45 -1.58 -1.10
CA ALA A 88 0.38 -0.68 -0.72
C ALA A 88 -0.33 -1.20 0.53
N PHE A 89 -0.28 -0.43 1.60
CA PHE A 89 -1.03 -0.69 2.82
C PHE A 89 -2.40 0.01 2.74
N CYS A 90 -3.47 -0.77 2.91
CA CYS A 90 -4.85 -0.29 2.93
C CYS A 90 -5.29 -0.04 4.37
N ILE A 91 -5.57 1.22 4.71
CA ILE A 91 -6.06 1.59 6.04
C ILE A 91 -7.56 1.27 6.12
N VAL A 92 -7.98 0.50 7.12
CA VAL A 92 -9.41 0.21 7.36
C VAL A 92 -9.97 0.98 8.54
N ARG A 93 -9.15 1.33 9.52
CA ARG A 93 -9.54 2.08 10.71
C ARG A 93 -8.37 2.91 11.22
N ILE A 94 -8.70 4.08 11.77
CA ILE A 94 -7.76 4.94 12.49
C ILE A 94 -8.26 5.04 13.93
N ALA A 95 -7.50 4.49 14.87
CA ALA A 95 -7.78 4.54 16.30
C ALA A 95 -7.12 5.77 16.92
N THR A 96 -7.91 6.80 17.17
CA THR A 96 -7.45 8.11 17.67
C THR A 96 -6.99 8.11 19.13
N GLU A 97 -7.31 7.05 19.89
CA GLU A 97 -6.96 6.94 21.32
C GLU A 97 -5.68 6.13 21.57
N MET A 98 -5.05 5.63 20.51
CA MET A 98 -3.82 4.84 20.57
C MET A 98 -2.59 5.68 20.22
N PRO A 99 -1.38 5.27 20.63
CA PRO A 99 -0.14 5.84 20.11
C PRO A 99 -0.11 5.77 18.56
N GLU A 100 0.54 6.73 17.92
CA GLU A 100 0.56 6.85 16.45
C GLU A 100 0.96 5.55 15.72
N SER A 101 1.97 4.84 16.25
CA SER A 101 2.44 3.54 15.76
C SER A 101 1.43 2.38 15.89
N ALA A 102 0.37 2.56 16.68
CA ALA A 102 -0.72 1.60 16.86
C ALA A 102 -2.08 2.16 16.43
N SER A 103 -2.12 3.40 15.93
CA SER A 103 -3.34 4.09 15.52
C SER A 103 -3.86 3.58 14.17
N LEU A 104 -2.98 3.05 13.32
CA LEU A 104 -3.32 2.58 11.99
C LEU A 104 -3.65 1.09 12.01
N VAL A 105 -4.89 0.77 11.66
CA VAL A 105 -5.35 -0.61 11.47
C VAL A 105 -5.69 -0.78 9.99
N GLY A 106 -5.17 -1.85 9.40
CA GLY A 106 -5.23 -2.08 7.96
C GLY A 106 -4.59 -3.39 7.56
N TYR A 107 -4.42 -3.56 6.26
CA TYR A 107 -3.76 -4.73 5.70
C TYR A 107 -2.90 -4.38 4.47
N ILE A 108 -1.90 -5.20 4.20
CA ILE A 108 -1.08 -5.15 2.98
C ILE A 108 -1.96 -5.66 1.83
N ALA A 109 -2.36 -4.76 0.93
CA ALA A 109 -3.32 -5.06 -0.13
C ALA A 109 -2.65 -5.57 -1.40
N SER A 110 -1.48 -5.02 -1.74
CA SER A 110 -0.79 -5.34 -2.99
C SER A 110 0.71 -5.04 -2.93
N GLY A 111 1.50 -5.77 -3.71
CA GLY A 111 2.87 -5.42 -4.07
C GLY A 111 2.88 -4.34 -5.13
N LEU A 112 3.86 -3.44 -5.07
CA LEU A 112 4.04 -2.35 -6.02
C LEU A 112 5.36 -2.55 -6.77
N GLU A 113 5.34 -2.28 -8.07
CA GLU A 113 6.57 -2.08 -8.83
C GLU A 113 7.15 -0.70 -8.49
N PRO A 114 8.48 -0.50 -8.64
CA PRO A 114 9.12 0.81 -8.55
C PRO A 114 8.80 1.66 -9.79
N VAL A 115 7.51 1.81 -10.11
CA VAL A 115 6.99 2.51 -11.29
C VAL A 115 5.76 3.33 -10.91
N LEU A 116 5.83 4.65 -11.10
CA LEU A 116 4.73 5.59 -10.90
C LEU A 116 4.17 6.04 -12.24
N ILE A 117 2.87 5.82 -12.47
CA ILE A 117 2.18 6.14 -13.72
C ILE A 117 1.33 7.40 -13.54
N GLY A 118 1.99 8.55 -13.37
CA GLY A 118 1.35 9.86 -13.24
C GLY A 118 0.12 9.83 -12.32
N LYS A 119 -1.06 10.23 -12.83
CA LYS A 119 -2.33 10.26 -12.08
C LYS A 119 -2.92 8.88 -11.79
N LYS A 120 -2.48 7.82 -12.47
CA LYS A 120 -2.95 6.44 -12.21
C LYS A 120 -2.33 5.85 -10.95
N GLY A 121 -1.25 6.44 -10.43
CA GLY A 121 -0.57 6.00 -9.22
C GLY A 121 0.47 4.91 -9.48
N TRP A 122 0.85 4.21 -8.41
CA TRP A 122 1.86 3.15 -8.45
C TRP A 122 1.37 1.94 -9.21
N ARG A 123 2.23 1.35 -10.03
CA ARG A 123 1.92 0.10 -10.72
C ARG A 123 1.91 -1.05 -9.73
N VAL A 124 0.85 -1.85 -9.77
CA VAL A 124 0.68 -3.05 -8.93
C VAL A 124 1.37 -4.24 -9.59
N SER A 125 2.22 -4.94 -8.84
CA SER A 125 2.87 -6.18 -9.28
C SER A 125 2.07 -7.43 -8.88
N VAL A 126 1.56 -7.45 -7.65
CA VAL A 126 0.87 -8.59 -7.04
C VAL A 126 -0.31 -8.11 -6.21
N ASN A 127 -1.43 -8.83 -6.25
CA ASN A 127 -2.55 -8.62 -5.34
C ASN A 127 -2.46 -9.61 -4.17
N TYR A 128 -2.44 -9.09 -2.94
CA TYR A 128 -2.42 -9.90 -1.71
C TYR A 128 -3.81 -10.03 -1.07
N THR A 129 -4.83 -9.37 -1.63
CA THR A 129 -6.20 -9.43 -1.12
C THR A 129 -6.86 -10.74 -1.58
N PRO A 130 -7.43 -11.54 -0.66
CA PRO A 130 -8.15 -12.76 -1.02
C PRO A 130 -9.31 -12.50 -1.99
N PRO A 131 -9.54 -13.36 -2.99
CA PRO A 131 -10.58 -13.16 -4.00
C PRO A 131 -12.01 -13.28 -3.45
N ASN A 132 -12.18 -13.92 -2.29
CA ASN A 132 -13.47 -14.23 -1.68
C ASN A 132 -14.00 -13.12 -0.77
N LEU A 133 -13.33 -11.96 -0.71
CA LEU A 133 -13.89 -10.79 -0.05
C LEU A 133 -15.15 -10.35 -0.80
N LYS A 134 -16.30 -10.41 -0.12
CA LYS A 134 -17.53 -9.81 -0.63
C LYS A 134 -17.20 -8.38 -1.05
N PRO A 135 -17.52 -7.95 -2.29
CA PRO A 135 -17.33 -6.57 -2.68
C PRO A 135 -18.07 -5.69 -1.67
N GLU A 136 -17.38 -4.68 -1.15
CA GLU A 136 -17.97 -3.73 -0.21
C GLU A 136 -19.20 -3.10 -0.91
N LEU A 137 -20.37 -3.24 -0.29
CA LEU A 137 -21.59 -2.61 -0.76
C LEU A 137 -21.38 -1.09 -0.77
N HIS A 138 -21.14 -0.54 -1.97
CA HIS A 138 -21.16 0.90 -2.18
C HIS A 138 -22.63 1.36 -2.12
N MET A 139 -23.08 1.77 -0.93
CA MET A 139 -24.27 2.63 -0.84
C MET A 139 -23.80 4.05 -1.16
N TRP A 140 -24.16 4.52 -2.35
CA TRP A 140 -24.00 5.92 -2.77
C TRP A 140 -25.14 6.75 -2.19
#